data_AF-A0A534BNV1-F1
#
_entry.id   AF-A0A534BNV1-F1
#
_cell.length_a   1.000
_cell.length_b   1.000
_cell.length_c   1.000
_cell.angle_alpha   90.00
_cell.angle_beta   90.00
_cell.angle_gamma   90.00
#
_symmetry.space_group_name_H-M   'P 1'
#
loop_
_entity.id
_entity.type
_entity.pdbx_description
1 polymer ?
#
loop_
_entity_poly.entity_id
_entity_poly.type
_entity_poly.pdbx_seq_one_letter_code
_entity_poly.pdbx_strand_id
1 'polypeptide(L)'
;MSAARPLYLDYAATTPVDPAVAAAMSGCLTAGGDFGNPSSAHALGAVAAARIAAARAQVAALLGAAAEEIVFTSGATESDNLGVLGVARANADRGRHVLTARTEHKAVLDPCKRLEKEGFSVTYLTPGRSGLIEPEAFAAALRPDTVLASIMYANNEIGVLQDLAAIGALCRERGVALHSDCAQAAGKVPLDVHSLPVDFVSITAHKIYGPKGVGALYVRKGARGLLQPLMYGGGQEHSLRPGTLATHQIVGFGLACELAARELPAEGVRLTALRERLWAGLEALGGTHLNGAGAPRLPGILNVSFEGVEGESLVTGLTGLAVSTGAACNSVSPDPSYVLRALGRDTQLAQSSLRFSLGRFSVAADVDLALSAVQAEVRRLRALSPAAGASAGQGFGPARGSASGGATVSGEAGGPGQESWVRFHLHVADDIVKDARFQAFGCPHTMDVAAWLCGELRGRRRAALIPGTPATWAATRGVPVEKLARLLVVEDALRACLSRWP
;
A
#
# COMPACT_ATOMS: atom_id res chain seq x y z
N MET A 1 32.61 -12.91 -3.14
CA MET A 1 31.53 -13.12 -4.13
C MET A 1 30.44 -12.11 -3.80
N SER A 2 30.13 -11.18 -4.71
CA SER A 2 29.03 -10.24 -4.49
C SER A 2 27.74 -11.04 -4.38
N ALA A 3 26.97 -10.88 -3.29
CA ALA A 3 25.64 -11.46 -3.18
C ALA A 3 24.83 -11.05 -4.41
N ALA A 4 24.26 -12.01 -5.14
CA ALA A 4 23.48 -11.74 -6.34
C ALA A 4 22.39 -10.71 -6.02
N ARG A 5 22.28 -9.64 -6.83
CA ARG A 5 21.26 -8.61 -6.62
C ARG A 5 19.87 -9.26 -6.69
N PRO A 6 18.95 -8.94 -5.75
CA PRO A 6 17.58 -9.42 -5.82
C PRO A 6 16.90 -9.00 -7.13
N LEU A 7 16.01 -9.86 -7.63
CA LEU A 7 15.19 -9.55 -8.79
C LEU A 7 14.19 -8.43 -8.44
N TYR A 8 14.16 -7.36 -9.22
CA TYR A 8 13.37 -6.17 -8.91
C TYR A 8 11.94 -6.26 -9.47
N LEU A 9 10.95 -6.32 -8.57
CA LEU A 9 9.51 -6.40 -8.87
C LEU A 9 8.71 -5.36 -8.06
N ASP A 10 9.35 -4.23 -7.74
CA ASP A 10 8.78 -3.14 -6.93
C ASP A 10 8.75 -1.78 -7.66
N TYR A 11 8.53 -1.81 -8.98
CA TYR A 11 8.46 -0.61 -9.83
C TYR A 11 7.38 0.41 -9.39
N ALA A 12 6.33 -0.03 -8.69
CA ALA A 12 5.30 0.86 -8.13
C ALA A 12 5.83 1.71 -6.96
N ALA A 13 6.87 1.26 -6.25
CA ALA A 13 7.56 2.07 -5.25
C ALA A 13 8.48 3.10 -5.91
N THR A 14 9.32 2.68 -6.84
CA THR A 14 10.14 3.58 -7.67
C THR A 14 10.67 2.87 -8.90
N THR A 15 11.02 3.60 -9.95
CA THR A 15 11.67 3.04 -11.12
C THR A 15 13.14 3.45 -11.17
N PRO A 16 14.04 2.63 -11.76
CA PRO A 16 15.36 3.10 -12.15
C PRO A 16 15.22 4.24 -13.18
N VAL A 17 16.17 5.19 -13.14
CA VAL A 17 16.22 6.27 -14.12
C VAL A 17 16.65 5.69 -15.47
N ASP A 18 15.95 6.06 -16.54
CA ASP A 18 16.32 5.67 -17.90
C ASP A 18 17.71 6.23 -18.24
N PRO A 19 18.63 5.46 -18.87
CA PRO A 19 19.96 5.94 -19.22
C PRO A 19 19.97 7.24 -20.03
N ALA A 20 19.01 7.43 -20.96
CA ALA A 20 18.90 8.66 -21.74
C ALA A 20 18.50 9.85 -20.86
N VAL A 21 17.62 9.62 -19.86
CA VAL A 21 17.23 10.62 -18.86
C VAL A 21 18.41 11.02 -18.00
N ALA A 22 19.18 10.05 -17.49
CA ALA A 22 20.36 10.33 -16.68
C ALA A 22 21.39 11.19 -17.45
N ALA A 23 21.65 10.85 -18.71
CA ALA A 23 22.56 11.62 -19.57
C ALA A 23 22.08 13.06 -19.78
N ALA A 24 20.79 13.27 -20.05
CA ALA A 24 20.21 14.60 -20.22
C ALA A 24 20.32 15.44 -18.93
N MET A 25 20.06 14.84 -17.76
CA MET A 25 20.23 15.51 -16.47
C MET A 25 21.67 15.95 -16.23
N SER A 26 22.66 15.09 -16.52
CA SER A 26 24.08 15.40 -16.34
C SER A 26 24.53 16.62 -17.15
N GLY A 27 23.93 16.86 -18.32
CA GLY A 27 24.18 18.05 -19.15
C GLY A 27 23.82 19.38 -18.49
N CYS A 28 23.06 19.38 -17.39
CA CYS A 28 22.61 20.59 -16.70
C CYS A 28 23.29 20.81 -15.33
N LEU A 29 24.31 20.02 -14.97
CA LEU A 29 24.87 20.02 -13.61
C LEU A 29 26.22 20.74 -13.47
N THR A 30 27.14 20.52 -14.41
CA THR A 30 28.54 20.94 -14.25
C THR A 30 28.80 22.33 -14.83
N ALA A 31 29.95 22.93 -14.52
CA ALA A 31 30.36 24.22 -15.08
C ALA A 31 30.46 24.23 -16.62
N GLY A 32 30.64 23.07 -17.24
CA GLY A 32 30.63 22.91 -18.71
C GLY A 32 29.24 22.68 -19.30
N GLY A 33 28.18 22.68 -18.49
CA GLY A 33 26.80 22.42 -18.90
C GLY A 33 25.84 23.57 -18.59
N ASP A 34 24.54 23.29 -18.74
CA ASP A 34 23.47 24.29 -18.63
C ASP A 34 23.04 24.52 -17.15
N PHE A 35 23.99 24.88 -16.29
CA PHE A 35 23.80 24.96 -14.83
C PHE A 35 23.11 26.25 -14.31
N GLY A 36 22.86 27.22 -15.20
CA GLY A 36 22.38 28.55 -14.83
C GLY A 36 21.05 28.55 -14.07
N ASN A 37 20.83 29.58 -13.24
CA ASN A 37 19.52 29.81 -12.62
C ASN A 37 18.56 30.40 -13.67
N PRO A 38 17.40 29.78 -13.93
CA PRO A 38 16.45 30.24 -14.94
C PRO A 38 15.81 31.61 -14.62
N SER A 39 15.94 32.12 -13.39
CA SER A 39 15.48 33.46 -13.01
C SER A 39 16.50 34.57 -13.33
N SER A 40 17.71 34.21 -13.79
CA SER A 40 18.76 35.18 -14.10
C SER A 40 18.62 35.77 -15.50
N ALA A 41 18.84 37.08 -15.64
CA ALA A 41 18.72 37.80 -16.91
C ALA A 41 19.88 37.58 -17.91
N HIS A 42 20.98 36.94 -17.49
CA HIS A 42 22.13 36.68 -18.36
C HIS A 42 21.95 35.42 -19.22
N ALA A 43 22.80 35.23 -20.23
CA ALA A 43 22.71 34.12 -21.19
C ALA A 43 22.56 32.72 -20.55
N LEU A 44 23.32 32.43 -19.48
CA LEU A 44 23.20 31.12 -18.79
C LEU A 44 21.80 30.89 -18.18
N GLY A 45 21.13 31.95 -17.72
CA GLY A 45 19.77 31.86 -17.19
C GLY A 45 18.75 31.69 -18.31
N ALA A 46 18.94 32.40 -19.43
CA ALA A 46 18.11 32.22 -20.63
C ALA A 46 18.17 30.78 -21.17
N VAL A 47 19.36 30.16 -21.20
CA VAL A 47 19.53 28.76 -21.60
C VAL A 47 18.79 27.82 -20.65
N ALA A 48 18.96 27.98 -19.33
CA ALA A 48 18.25 27.17 -18.33
C ALA A 48 16.72 27.33 -18.43
N ALA A 49 16.23 28.56 -18.65
CA ALA A 49 14.82 28.84 -18.85
C ALA A 49 14.28 28.14 -20.11
N ALA A 50 15.03 28.14 -21.21
CA ALA A 50 14.66 27.43 -22.44
C ALA A 50 14.59 25.90 -22.23
N ARG A 51 15.55 25.33 -21.47
CA ARG A 51 15.53 23.91 -21.09
C ARG A 51 14.28 23.54 -20.28
N ILE A 52 13.92 24.38 -19.31
CA ILE A 52 12.70 24.19 -18.51
C ILE A 52 11.45 24.33 -19.36
N ALA A 53 11.40 25.29 -20.30
CA ALA A 53 10.26 25.47 -21.20
C ALA A 53 10.05 24.23 -22.09
N ALA A 54 11.13 23.68 -22.66
CA ALA A 54 11.07 22.44 -23.44
C ALA A 54 10.57 21.26 -22.60
N ALA A 55 11.10 21.10 -21.39
CA ALA A 55 10.66 20.06 -20.47
C ALA A 55 9.18 20.21 -20.07
N ARG A 56 8.72 21.44 -19.84
CA ARG A 56 7.32 21.74 -19.55
C ARG A 56 6.41 21.35 -20.70
N ALA A 57 6.82 21.63 -21.94
CA ALA A 57 6.08 21.21 -23.13
C ALA A 57 6.02 19.67 -23.26
N GLN A 58 7.10 18.94 -22.95
CA GLN A 58 7.11 17.48 -22.95
C GLN A 58 6.16 16.90 -21.88
N VAL A 59 6.16 17.47 -20.67
CA VAL A 59 5.21 17.08 -19.61
C VAL A 59 3.77 17.35 -20.03
N ALA A 60 3.51 18.54 -20.59
CA ALA A 60 2.18 18.93 -21.06
C ALA A 60 1.69 18.00 -22.19
N ALA A 61 2.57 17.66 -23.15
CA ALA A 61 2.25 16.76 -24.25
C ALA A 61 1.86 15.35 -23.77
N LEU A 62 2.52 14.81 -22.74
CA LEU A 62 2.13 13.51 -22.16
C LEU A 62 0.68 13.52 -21.62
N LEU A 63 0.24 14.66 -21.08
CA LEU A 63 -1.09 14.82 -20.49
C LEU A 63 -2.15 15.31 -21.47
N GLY A 64 -1.77 15.72 -22.69
CA GLY A 64 -2.65 16.47 -23.58
C GLY A 64 -3.01 17.86 -23.04
N ALA A 65 -2.11 18.51 -22.29
CA ALA A 65 -2.32 19.83 -21.69
C ALA A 65 -1.59 20.96 -22.45
N ALA A 66 -1.89 22.22 -22.12
CA ALA A 66 -1.03 23.34 -22.48
C ALA A 66 0.14 23.50 -21.51
N ALA A 67 1.27 24.04 -21.97
CA ALA A 67 2.46 24.21 -21.14
C ALA A 67 2.20 25.13 -19.93
N GLU A 68 1.40 26.19 -20.10
CA GLU A 68 1.07 27.11 -19.00
C GLU A 68 0.21 26.49 -17.89
N GLU A 69 -0.38 25.32 -18.13
CA GLU A 69 -1.19 24.58 -17.16
C GLU A 69 -0.33 23.69 -16.26
N ILE A 70 0.99 23.58 -16.50
CA ILE A 70 1.88 22.74 -15.72
C ILE A 70 2.58 23.57 -14.65
N VAL A 71 2.49 23.13 -13.39
CA VAL A 71 3.22 23.68 -12.23
C VAL A 71 4.20 22.62 -11.73
N PHE A 72 5.50 22.89 -11.75
CA PHE A 72 6.51 21.97 -11.22
C PHE A 72 6.53 21.97 -9.69
N THR A 73 6.70 20.78 -9.13
CA THR A 73 6.79 20.50 -7.69
C THR A 73 7.97 19.55 -7.41
N SER A 74 8.23 19.24 -6.15
CA SER A 74 9.24 18.23 -5.75
C SER A 74 8.78 16.78 -5.92
N GLY A 75 7.54 16.54 -6.34
CA GLY A 75 7.00 15.19 -6.52
C GLY A 75 5.50 15.13 -6.32
N ALA A 76 4.92 13.95 -6.55
CA ALA A 76 3.46 13.75 -6.42
C ALA A 76 2.96 14.09 -5.01
N THR A 77 3.73 13.81 -3.95
CA THR A 77 3.33 14.20 -2.59
C THR A 77 3.09 15.70 -2.44
N GLU A 78 3.98 16.54 -2.97
CA GLU A 78 3.80 18.00 -2.95
C GLU A 78 2.65 18.42 -3.86
N SER A 79 2.52 17.82 -5.04
CA SER A 79 1.41 18.07 -5.96
C SER A 79 0.05 17.74 -5.34
N ASP A 80 -0.10 16.59 -4.70
CA ASP A 80 -1.34 16.18 -4.01
C ASP A 80 -1.65 17.12 -2.85
N ASN A 81 -0.63 17.50 -2.07
CA ASN A 81 -0.83 18.47 -1.00
C ASN A 81 -1.33 19.80 -1.55
N LEU A 82 -0.72 20.32 -2.61
CA LEU A 82 -1.14 21.55 -3.26
C LEU A 82 -2.56 21.42 -3.84
N GLY A 83 -2.86 20.34 -4.56
CA GLY A 83 -4.17 20.06 -5.15
C GLY A 83 -5.29 19.84 -4.12
N VAL A 84 -4.96 19.31 -2.93
CA VAL A 84 -5.95 19.07 -1.87
C VAL A 84 -6.08 20.27 -0.93
N LEU A 85 -4.99 20.65 -0.24
CA LEU A 85 -5.01 21.74 0.74
C LEU A 85 -5.21 23.09 0.05
N GLY A 86 -4.52 23.32 -1.07
CA GLY A 86 -4.61 24.58 -1.80
C GLY A 86 -6.02 24.82 -2.34
N VAL A 87 -6.68 23.79 -2.87
CA VAL A 87 -8.04 23.94 -3.41
C VAL A 87 -9.07 24.08 -2.30
N ALA A 88 -9.03 23.20 -1.29
CA ALA A 88 -9.98 23.24 -0.18
C ALA A 88 -9.93 24.59 0.55
N ARG A 89 -8.73 25.10 0.86
CA ARG A 89 -8.56 26.37 1.59
C ARG A 89 -8.97 27.59 0.77
N ALA A 90 -8.65 27.63 -0.53
CA ALA A 90 -9.04 28.73 -1.40
C ALA A 90 -10.56 28.85 -1.57
N ASN A 91 -11.31 27.76 -1.35
CA ASN A 91 -12.76 27.71 -1.53
C ASN A 91 -13.53 27.59 -0.22
N ALA A 92 -12.89 27.76 0.94
CA ALA A 92 -13.47 27.52 2.25
C ALA A 92 -14.73 28.36 2.55
N ASP A 93 -14.86 29.54 1.93
CA ASP A 93 -16.02 30.42 2.08
C ASP A 93 -17.24 29.93 1.29
N ARG A 94 -17.04 29.11 0.25
CA ARG A 94 -18.11 28.49 -0.55
C ARG A 94 -18.63 27.21 0.09
N GLY A 95 -17.79 26.54 0.87
CA GLY A 95 -18.10 25.28 1.52
C GLY A 95 -16.89 24.66 2.16
N ARG A 96 -17.11 23.72 3.08
CA ARG A 96 -16.05 23.06 3.84
C ARG A 96 -16.16 21.54 3.80
N HIS A 97 -16.64 21.01 2.67
CA HIS A 97 -16.70 19.58 2.43
C HIS A 97 -15.72 19.13 1.35
N VAL A 98 -14.97 18.08 1.67
CA VAL A 98 -14.09 17.38 0.72
C VAL A 98 -14.52 15.92 0.62
N LEU A 99 -14.62 15.42 -0.61
CA LEU A 99 -14.91 14.02 -0.91
C LEU A 99 -13.64 13.31 -1.37
N THR A 100 -13.34 12.14 -0.82
CA THR A 100 -12.20 11.33 -1.23
C THR A 100 -12.47 9.84 -1.02
N ALA A 101 -11.50 8.95 -1.32
CA ALA A 101 -11.63 7.50 -1.14
C ALA A 101 -10.69 6.96 -0.06
N ARG A 102 -11.10 5.90 0.64
CA ARG A 102 -10.27 5.22 1.65
C ARG A 102 -8.99 4.60 1.08
N THR A 103 -8.96 4.37 -0.24
CA THR A 103 -7.85 3.75 -0.96
C THR A 103 -6.87 4.74 -1.59
N GLU A 104 -7.07 6.04 -1.38
CA GLU A 104 -6.11 7.04 -1.85
C GLU A 104 -4.73 6.87 -1.20
N HIS A 105 -3.70 7.39 -1.86
CA HIS A 105 -2.38 7.47 -1.28
C HIS A 105 -2.36 8.36 -0.02
N LYS A 106 -1.39 8.12 0.88
CA LYS A 106 -1.21 8.93 2.10
C LYS A 106 -1.02 10.42 1.82
N ALA A 107 -0.44 10.75 0.66
CA ALA A 107 -0.29 12.13 0.20
C ALA A 107 -1.63 12.85 -0.06
N VAL A 108 -2.75 12.13 -0.15
CA VAL A 108 -4.11 12.70 -0.17
C VAL A 108 -4.80 12.51 1.18
N LEU A 109 -4.74 11.29 1.75
CA LEU A 109 -5.42 10.99 3.02
C LEU A 109 -4.95 11.84 4.20
N ASP A 110 -3.64 12.09 4.32
CA ASP A 110 -3.11 12.84 5.46
C ASP A 110 -3.38 14.36 5.34
N PRO A 111 -3.32 14.98 4.15
CA PRO A 111 -3.89 16.31 3.95
C PRO A 111 -5.38 16.41 4.24
N CYS A 112 -6.19 15.42 3.88
CA CYS A 112 -7.60 15.35 4.27
C CYS A 112 -7.76 15.35 5.79
N LYS A 113 -7.00 14.52 6.53
CA LYS A 113 -6.99 14.55 8.01
C LYS A 113 -6.54 15.89 8.58
N ARG A 114 -5.63 16.58 7.88
CA ARG A 114 -5.21 17.91 8.28
C ARG A 114 -6.35 18.92 8.10
N LEU A 115 -7.11 18.85 6.99
CA LEU A 115 -8.29 19.68 6.76
C LEU A 115 -9.39 19.42 7.80
N GLU A 116 -9.58 18.18 8.26
CA GLU A 116 -10.52 17.87 9.35
C GLU A 116 -10.18 18.67 10.63
N LYS A 117 -8.90 18.79 10.96
CA LYS A 117 -8.42 19.62 12.09
C LYS A 117 -8.56 21.13 11.84
N GLU A 118 -8.76 21.54 10.60
CA GLU A 118 -9.00 22.92 10.17
C GLU A 118 -10.50 23.23 10.00
N GLY A 119 -11.38 22.33 10.45
CA GLY A 119 -12.83 22.53 10.44
C GLY A 119 -13.52 22.12 9.14
N PHE A 120 -12.85 21.37 8.26
CA PHE A 120 -13.51 20.74 7.11
C PHE A 120 -14.18 19.42 7.52
N SER A 121 -15.27 19.09 6.85
CA SER A 121 -15.84 17.74 6.85
C SER A 121 -15.25 16.97 5.67
N VAL A 122 -14.73 15.77 5.92
CA VAL A 122 -14.22 14.89 4.86
C VAL A 122 -15.03 13.61 4.80
N THR A 123 -15.54 13.29 3.61
CA THR A 123 -16.17 12.00 3.35
C THR A 123 -15.14 11.07 2.69
N TYR A 124 -14.88 9.92 3.31
CA TYR A 124 -14.00 8.88 2.78
C TYR A 124 -14.84 7.71 2.24
N LEU A 125 -15.03 7.68 0.92
CA LEU A 125 -15.76 6.62 0.22
C LEU A 125 -15.06 5.27 0.43
N THR A 126 -15.87 4.25 0.65
CA THR A 126 -15.40 2.86 0.75
C THR A 126 -15.61 2.22 -0.63
N PRO A 127 -14.55 1.71 -1.27
CA PRO A 127 -14.71 1.05 -2.56
C PRO A 127 -15.43 -0.29 -2.42
N GLY A 128 -15.93 -0.81 -3.54
CA GLY A 128 -16.35 -2.21 -3.62
C GLY A 128 -15.18 -3.18 -3.47
N ARG A 129 -15.48 -4.49 -3.43
CA ARG A 129 -14.44 -5.55 -3.38
C ARG A 129 -13.49 -5.53 -4.58
N SER A 130 -13.92 -4.97 -5.70
CA SER A 130 -13.14 -4.77 -6.92
C SER A 130 -12.16 -3.58 -6.80
N GLY A 131 -12.28 -2.73 -5.78
CA GLY A 131 -11.51 -1.50 -5.62
C GLY A 131 -12.07 -0.29 -6.37
N LEU A 132 -13.14 -0.47 -7.15
CA LEU A 132 -13.83 0.63 -7.82
C LEU A 132 -14.68 1.43 -6.83
N ILE A 133 -14.74 2.74 -7.08
CA ILE A 133 -15.72 3.62 -6.47
C ILE A 133 -16.96 3.61 -7.37
N GLU A 134 -18.10 3.16 -6.80
CA GLU A 134 -19.36 3.13 -7.53
C GLU A 134 -19.84 4.57 -7.83
N PRO A 135 -20.19 4.91 -9.09
CA PRO A 135 -20.65 6.26 -9.46
C PRO A 135 -21.85 6.75 -8.64
N GLU A 136 -22.78 5.85 -8.30
CA GLU A 136 -23.96 6.18 -7.49
C GLU A 136 -23.57 6.57 -6.06
N ALA A 137 -22.62 5.84 -5.46
CA ALA A 137 -22.12 6.15 -4.12
C ALA A 137 -21.34 7.48 -4.12
N PHE A 138 -20.58 7.76 -5.19
CA PHE A 138 -19.92 9.04 -5.38
C PHE A 138 -20.93 10.18 -5.50
N ALA A 139 -21.94 10.05 -6.37
CA ALA A 139 -22.97 11.05 -6.58
C ALA A 139 -23.78 11.34 -5.31
N ALA A 140 -24.12 10.31 -4.54
CA ALA A 140 -24.85 10.43 -3.28
C ALA A 140 -24.03 11.14 -2.18
N ALA A 141 -22.70 11.05 -2.23
CA ALA A 141 -21.81 11.71 -1.29
C ALA A 141 -21.54 13.19 -1.63
N LEU A 142 -21.85 13.64 -2.85
CA LEU A 142 -21.75 15.05 -3.23
C LEU A 142 -22.85 15.87 -2.54
N ARG A 143 -22.41 16.85 -1.75
CA ARG A 143 -23.25 17.81 -1.02
C ARG A 143 -23.19 19.21 -1.64
N PRO A 144 -24.17 20.10 -1.38
CA PRO A 144 -24.12 21.49 -1.85
C PRO A 144 -22.89 22.29 -1.41
N ASP A 145 -22.27 21.93 -0.28
CA ASP A 145 -21.06 22.58 0.27
C ASP A 145 -19.75 21.86 -0.10
N THR A 146 -19.79 20.91 -1.04
CA THR A 146 -18.61 20.20 -1.53
C THR A 146 -17.78 21.12 -2.40
N VAL A 147 -16.53 21.36 -2.00
CA VAL A 147 -15.60 22.23 -2.74
C VAL A 147 -14.57 21.46 -3.54
N LEU A 148 -14.28 20.22 -3.13
CA LEU A 148 -13.28 19.37 -3.77
C LEU A 148 -13.70 17.90 -3.69
N ALA A 149 -13.53 17.19 -4.79
CA ALA A 149 -13.40 15.74 -4.81
C ALA A 149 -11.95 15.36 -5.20
N SER A 150 -11.35 14.42 -4.49
CA SER A 150 -10.03 13.87 -4.81
C SER A 150 -10.10 12.35 -4.95
N ILE A 151 -9.93 11.85 -6.17
CA ILE A 151 -9.93 10.42 -6.51
C ILE A 151 -8.74 10.12 -7.41
N MET A 152 -7.86 9.23 -6.98
CA MET A 152 -6.71 8.79 -7.76
C MET A 152 -7.16 8.02 -9.01
N TYR A 153 -6.46 8.23 -10.12
CA TYR A 153 -6.79 7.54 -11.36
C TYR A 153 -6.45 6.06 -11.28
N ALA A 154 -5.28 5.73 -10.73
CA ALA A 154 -4.78 4.37 -10.64
C ALA A 154 -4.20 4.08 -9.26
N ASN A 155 -4.70 3.03 -8.61
CA ASN A 155 -4.24 2.68 -7.28
C ASN A 155 -2.81 2.09 -7.29
N ASN A 156 -1.94 2.60 -6.42
CA ASN A 156 -0.54 2.18 -6.30
C ASN A 156 -0.33 0.79 -5.67
N GLU A 157 -1.33 0.22 -5.00
CA GLU A 157 -1.23 -1.10 -4.38
C GLU A 157 -1.85 -2.20 -5.22
N ILE A 158 -3.07 -2.00 -5.71
CA ILE A 158 -3.84 -3.03 -6.44
C ILE A 158 -3.93 -2.77 -7.94
N GLY A 159 -3.44 -1.61 -8.42
CA GLY A 159 -3.41 -1.28 -9.84
C GLY A 159 -4.76 -0.88 -10.45
N VAL A 160 -5.85 -0.96 -9.70
CA VAL A 160 -7.22 -0.65 -10.18
C VAL A 160 -7.31 0.78 -10.71
N LEU A 161 -7.95 0.93 -11.87
CA LEU A 161 -8.25 2.21 -12.52
C LEU A 161 -9.67 2.65 -12.16
N GLN A 162 -9.81 3.88 -11.67
CA GLN A 162 -11.12 4.50 -11.44
C GLN A 162 -11.68 5.08 -12.75
N ASP A 163 -13.01 5.14 -12.85
CA ASP A 163 -13.68 5.79 -13.99
C ASP A 163 -13.72 7.31 -13.78
N LEU A 164 -12.60 7.97 -14.09
CA LEU A 164 -12.49 9.42 -13.98
C LEU A 164 -13.40 10.17 -14.96
N ALA A 165 -13.81 9.54 -16.07
CA ALA A 165 -14.74 10.15 -17.01
C ALA A 165 -16.12 10.31 -16.37
N ALA A 166 -16.65 9.23 -15.78
CA ALA A 166 -17.91 9.26 -15.04
C ALA A 166 -17.83 10.16 -13.81
N ILE A 167 -16.77 10.03 -13.00
CA ILE A 167 -16.58 10.81 -11.76
C ILE A 167 -16.51 12.31 -12.06
N GLY A 168 -15.69 12.73 -13.04
CA GLY A 168 -15.57 14.16 -13.33
C GLY A 168 -16.78 14.74 -14.06
N ALA A 169 -17.57 13.92 -14.78
CA ALA A 169 -18.86 14.37 -15.29
C ALA A 169 -19.81 14.77 -14.14
N LEU A 170 -19.88 13.95 -13.09
CA LEU A 170 -20.65 14.25 -11.87
C LEU A 170 -20.12 15.49 -11.13
N CYS A 171 -18.80 15.65 -11.02
CA CYS A 171 -18.19 16.85 -10.43
C CYS A 171 -18.54 18.11 -11.23
N ARG A 172 -18.44 18.07 -12.56
CA ARG A 172 -18.79 19.19 -13.45
C ARG A 172 -20.25 19.58 -13.31
N GLU A 173 -21.17 18.62 -13.31
CA GLU A 173 -22.61 18.86 -13.13
C GLU A 173 -22.90 19.60 -11.82
N ARG A 174 -22.17 19.28 -10.75
CA ARG A 174 -22.34 19.87 -9.42
C ARG A 174 -21.44 21.08 -9.13
N GLY A 175 -20.62 21.51 -10.09
CA GLY A 175 -19.68 22.62 -9.90
C GLY A 175 -18.60 22.36 -8.83
N VAL A 176 -18.26 21.09 -8.59
CA VAL A 176 -17.25 20.64 -7.64
C VAL A 176 -15.91 20.49 -8.35
N ALA A 177 -14.82 21.00 -7.76
CA ALA A 177 -13.49 20.81 -8.32
C ALA A 177 -13.05 19.34 -8.21
N LEU A 178 -12.40 18.80 -9.26
CA LEU A 178 -11.86 17.44 -9.26
C LEU A 178 -10.33 17.45 -9.31
N HIS A 179 -9.71 16.91 -8.27
CA HIS A 179 -8.30 16.54 -8.23
C HIS A 179 -8.15 15.02 -8.46
N SER A 180 -7.12 14.63 -9.22
CA SER A 180 -6.73 13.23 -9.35
C SER A 180 -5.24 13.01 -9.19
N ASP A 181 -4.87 12.11 -8.27
CA ASP A 181 -3.52 11.54 -8.22
C ASP A 181 -3.34 10.57 -9.39
N CYS A 182 -2.48 10.96 -10.34
CA CYS A 182 -2.13 10.19 -11.52
C CYS A 182 -0.67 9.70 -11.49
N ALA A 183 -0.01 9.72 -10.33
CA ALA A 183 1.39 9.33 -10.20
C ALA A 183 1.68 7.92 -10.74
N GLN A 184 0.72 7.00 -10.61
CA GLN A 184 0.84 5.66 -11.17
C GLN A 184 0.29 5.53 -12.59
N ALA A 185 -0.67 6.36 -12.98
CA ALA A 185 -1.35 6.29 -14.27
C ALA A 185 -0.54 6.92 -15.41
N ALA A 186 0.04 8.09 -15.17
CA ALA A 186 0.77 8.86 -16.18
C ALA A 186 1.87 7.99 -16.84
N GLY A 187 1.91 8.01 -18.18
CA GLY A 187 2.86 7.24 -18.97
C GLY A 187 2.66 5.72 -18.96
N LYS A 188 1.58 5.19 -18.36
CA LYS A 188 1.28 3.75 -18.31
C LYS A 188 -0.09 3.39 -18.89
N VAL A 189 -1.02 4.33 -18.87
CA VAL A 189 -2.31 4.26 -19.56
C VAL A 189 -2.56 5.58 -20.29
N PRO A 190 -3.42 5.60 -21.33
CA PRO A 190 -3.87 6.84 -21.94
C PRO A 190 -4.44 7.79 -20.89
N LEU A 191 -3.94 9.03 -20.91
CA LEU A 191 -4.35 10.10 -20.02
C LEU A 191 -4.33 11.41 -20.82
N ASP A 192 -5.52 11.88 -21.19
CA ASP A 192 -5.71 13.15 -21.86
C ASP A 192 -6.65 14.01 -21.01
N VAL A 193 -6.13 15.12 -20.45
CA VAL A 193 -6.87 16.04 -19.57
C VAL A 193 -7.93 16.86 -20.30
N HIS A 194 -7.95 16.87 -21.63
CA HIS A 194 -9.06 17.44 -22.39
C HIS A 194 -10.25 16.48 -22.45
N SER A 195 -9.98 15.18 -22.59
CA SER A 195 -11.00 14.13 -22.58
C SER A 195 -11.51 13.81 -21.17
N LEU A 196 -10.64 13.92 -20.16
CA LEU A 196 -10.97 13.65 -18.77
C LEU A 196 -11.47 14.93 -18.08
N PRO A 197 -12.67 14.92 -17.47
CA PRO A 197 -13.26 16.08 -16.78
C PRO A 197 -12.58 16.44 -15.44
N VAL A 198 -11.26 16.58 -15.43
CA VAL A 198 -10.42 16.89 -14.26
C VAL A 198 -9.98 18.36 -14.23
N ASP A 199 -9.82 18.91 -13.03
CA ASP A 199 -9.32 20.28 -12.82
C ASP A 199 -7.84 20.30 -12.43
N PHE A 200 -7.43 19.29 -11.67
CA PHE A 200 -6.09 19.17 -11.12
C PHE A 200 -5.58 17.74 -11.27
N VAL A 201 -4.33 17.57 -11.73
CA VAL A 201 -3.72 16.24 -11.87
C VAL A 201 -2.29 16.23 -11.32
N SER A 202 -2.03 15.33 -10.37
CA SER A 202 -0.70 15.14 -9.78
C SER A 202 0.08 14.05 -10.51
N ILE A 203 1.34 14.34 -10.86
CA ILE A 203 2.25 13.37 -11.48
C ILE A 203 3.67 13.49 -10.92
N THR A 204 4.47 12.44 -11.09
CA THR A 204 5.87 12.42 -10.66
C THR A 204 6.76 11.66 -11.63
N ALA A 205 8.03 12.08 -11.73
CA ALA A 205 8.96 11.53 -12.69
C ALA A 205 9.44 10.10 -12.34
N HIS A 206 9.67 9.81 -11.05
CA HIS A 206 10.28 8.54 -10.62
C HIS A 206 9.38 7.30 -10.71
N LYS A 207 8.14 7.48 -11.17
CA LYS A 207 7.21 6.39 -11.50
C LYS A 207 7.17 6.12 -13.01
N ILE A 208 7.91 6.88 -13.81
CA ILE A 208 8.00 6.79 -15.27
C ILE A 208 9.46 6.87 -15.76
N TYR A 209 10.39 6.29 -15.00
CA TYR A 209 11.82 6.22 -15.33
C TYR A 209 12.54 7.57 -15.36
N GLY A 210 11.93 8.60 -14.78
CA GLY A 210 12.56 9.88 -14.47
C GLY A 210 13.21 9.90 -13.08
N PRO A 211 13.83 11.03 -12.69
CA PRO A 211 14.49 11.13 -11.39
C PRO A 211 13.52 11.30 -10.22
N LYS A 212 13.99 10.96 -9.01
CA LYS A 212 13.28 11.27 -7.76
C LYS A 212 13.44 12.76 -7.43
N GLY A 213 12.48 13.30 -6.68
CA GLY A 213 12.53 14.69 -6.21
C GLY A 213 12.01 15.73 -7.20
N VAL A 214 11.22 15.30 -8.19
CA VAL A 214 10.48 16.20 -9.09
C VAL A 214 9.13 15.61 -9.50
N GLY A 215 8.15 16.50 -9.63
CA GLY A 215 6.82 16.19 -10.10
C GLY A 215 6.16 17.43 -10.70
N ALA A 216 4.89 17.30 -11.03
CA ALA A 216 4.08 18.42 -11.48
C ALA A 216 2.64 18.28 -11.01
N LEU A 217 1.98 19.43 -10.90
CA LEU A 217 0.55 19.57 -10.79
C LEU A 217 0.07 20.23 -12.09
N TYR A 218 -0.76 19.52 -12.84
CA TYR A 218 -1.56 20.16 -13.88
C TYR A 218 -2.68 20.96 -13.20
N VAL A 219 -2.88 22.19 -13.67
CA VAL A 219 -3.90 23.12 -13.23
C VAL A 219 -4.64 23.61 -14.47
N ARG A 220 -5.87 23.13 -14.66
CA ARG A 220 -6.72 23.56 -15.78
C ARG A 220 -6.81 25.08 -15.81
N LYS A 221 -6.68 25.69 -17.00
CA LYS A 221 -6.66 27.15 -17.18
C LYS A 221 -7.79 27.90 -16.44
N GLY A 222 -9.01 27.35 -16.46
CA GLY A 222 -10.18 27.92 -15.77
C GLY A 222 -10.28 27.62 -14.27
N ALA A 223 -9.48 26.69 -13.74
CA ALA A 223 -9.49 26.26 -12.34
C ALA A 223 -8.41 26.98 -11.49
N ARG A 224 -7.53 27.76 -12.10
CA ARG A 224 -6.43 28.46 -11.40
C ARG A 224 -6.91 29.33 -10.22
N GLY A 225 -8.06 30.00 -10.36
CA GLY A 225 -8.64 30.82 -9.28
C GLY A 225 -9.17 30.01 -8.09
N LEU A 226 -9.26 28.68 -8.23
CA LEU A 226 -9.67 27.76 -7.17
C LEU A 226 -8.49 27.26 -6.35
N LEU A 227 -7.25 27.70 -6.62
CA LEU A 227 -6.04 27.17 -6.00
C LEU A 227 -5.23 28.29 -5.35
N GLN A 228 -4.86 28.11 -4.07
CA GLN A 228 -3.90 28.98 -3.38
C GLN A 228 -2.58 28.24 -3.11
N PRO A 229 -1.43 28.95 -3.05
CA PRO A 229 -0.14 28.34 -2.75
C PRO A 229 -0.07 27.80 -1.32
N LEU A 230 0.82 26.81 -1.10
CA LEU A 230 1.19 26.32 0.23
C LEU A 230 2.55 26.83 0.72
N MET A 231 3.37 27.31 -0.21
CA MET A 231 4.69 27.88 0.04
C MET A 231 4.70 29.33 -0.43
N TYR A 232 5.46 30.18 0.24
CA TYR A 232 5.54 31.61 -0.04
C TYR A 232 6.98 32.02 -0.36
N GLY A 233 7.16 32.95 -1.30
CA GLY A 233 8.48 33.34 -1.82
C GLY A 233 8.40 34.11 -3.13
N GLY A 234 9.49 34.09 -3.92
CA GLY A 234 9.74 34.97 -5.08
C GLY A 234 8.87 34.78 -6.34
N GLY A 235 7.64 34.25 -6.21
CA GLY A 235 6.65 34.24 -7.30
C GLY A 235 6.86 33.23 -8.43
N GLN A 236 7.80 32.28 -8.31
CA GLN A 236 8.00 31.23 -9.31
C GLN A 236 6.75 30.37 -9.51
N GLU A 237 6.66 29.70 -10.67
CA GLU A 237 5.51 28.89 -11.08
C GLU A 237 4.19 29.66 -10.95
N HIS A 238 4.20 30.91 -11.44
CA HIS A 238 3.07 31.83 -11.36
C HIS A 238 2.59 32.04 -9.91
N SER A 239 3.50 32.18 -8.95
CA SER A 239 3.20 32.34 -7.52
C SER A 239 2.46 31.16 -6.85
N LEU A 240 2.30 30.02 -7.52
CA LEU A 240 1.68 28.82 -6.94
C LEU A 240 2.71 27.96 -6.20
N ARG A 241 3.96 27.96 -6.68
CA ARG A 241 5.06 27.17 -6.13
C ARG A 241 6.38 27.95 -6.22
N PRO A 242 6.66 28.84 -5.25
CA PRO A 242 7.91 29.59 -5.22
C PRO A 242 9.13 28.69 -4.94
N GLY A 243 10.31 29.19 -5.33
CA GLY A 243 11.59 28.50 -5.16
C GLY A 243 12.32 28.29 -6.49
N THR A 244 13.64 28.20 -6.44
CA THR A 244 14.47 27.99 -7.64
C THR A 244 14.09 26.68 -8.33
N LEU A 245 13.84 26.75 -9.64
CA LEU A 245 13.52 25.58 -10.43
C LEU A 245 14.79 24.74 -10.65
N ALA A 246 14.72 23.45 -10.31
CA ALA A 246 15.83 22.52 -10.46
C ALA A 246 15.95 22.07 -11.93
N THR A 247 16.64 22.86 -12.77
CA THR A 247 16.76 22.65 -14.23
C THR A 247 17.06 21.20 -14.60
N HIS A 248 18.08 20.58 -13.99
CA HIS A 248 18.46 19.18 -14.27
C HIS A 248 17.32 18.18 -13.97
N GLN A 249 16.61 18.33 -12.84
CA GLN A 249 15.49 17.47 -12.49
C GLN A 249 14.32 17.63 -13.47
N ILE A 250 13.99 18.88 -13.80
CA ILE A 250 12.91 19.21 -14.72
C ILE A 250 13.19 18.69 -16.12
N VAL A 251 14.41 18.86 -16.63
CA VAL A 251 14.86 18.28 -17.91
C VAL A 251 14.73 16.75 -17.89
N GLY A 252 15.17 16.12 -16.80
CA GLY A 252 15.03 14.67 -16.65
C GLY A 252 13.57 14.21 -16.64
N PHE A 253 12.68 14.99 -16.00
CA PHE A 253 11.25 14.71 -15.98
C PHE A 253 10.60 14.88 -17.37
N GLY A 254 10.90 15.97 -18.08
CA GLY A 254 10.41 16.22 -19.42
C GLY A 254 10.78 15.09 -20.38
N LEU A 255 12.06 14.69 -20.41
CA LEU A 255 12.50 13.58 -21.25
C LEU A 255 11.84 12.25 -20.83
N ALA A 256 11.69 11.98 -19.53
CA ALA A 256 10.98 10.79 -19.06
C ALA A 256 9.52 10.75 -19.55
N CYS A 257 8.82 11.90 -19.56
CA CYS A 257 7.47 12.03 -20.12
C CYS A 257 7.43 11.77 -21.63
N GLU A 258 8.38 12.32 -22.39
CA GLU A 258 8.50 12.09 -23.83
C GLU A 258 8.73 10.60 -24.14
N LEU A 259 9.67 9.96 -23.45
CA LEU A 259 9.93 8.53 -23.59
C LEU A 259 8.68 7.72 -23.23
N ALA A 260 8.03 8.04 -22.11
CA ALA A 260 6.83 7.33 -21.68
C ALA A 260 5.69 7.43 -22.71
N ALA A 261 5.46 8.63 -23.29
CA ALA A 261 4.45 8.81 -24.34
C ALA A 261 4.74 7.95 -25.58
N ARG A 262 6.02 7.86 -26.00
CA ARG A 262 6.43 7.06 -27.15
C ARG A 262 6.31 5.56 -26.90
N GLU A 263 6.71 5.09 -25.72
CA GLU A 263 6.71 3.65 -25.40
C GLU A 263 5.31 3.14 -24.99
N LEU A 264 4.37 4.02 -24.63
CA LEU A 264 3.06 3.69 -24.06
C LEU A 264 2.32 2.55 -24.80
N PRO A 265 2.17 2.56 -26.15
CA PRO A 265 1.40 1.52 -26.85
C PRO A 265 2.03 0.13 -26.74
N ALA A 266 3.36 0.03 -26.80
CA ALA A 266 4.08 -1.23 -26.79
C ALA A 266 4.35 -1.74 -25.37
N GLU A 267 4.75 -0.85 -24.45
CA GLU A 267 5.08 -1.21 -23.07
C GLU A 267 3.84 -1.74 -22.32
N GLY A 268 2.66 -1.13 -22.53
CA GLY A 268 1.41 -1.59 -21.93
C GLY A 268 1.03 -3.03 -22.33
N VAL A 269 1.13 -3.38 -23.62
CA VAL A 269 0.85 -4.74 -24.10
C VAL A 269 1.83 -5.74 -23.50
N ARG A 270 3.13 -5.42 -23.53
CA ARG A 270 4.19 -6.30 -23.02
C ARG A 270 4.04 -6.54 -21.52
N LEU A 271 3.84 -5.49 -20.72
CA LEU A 271 3.67 -5.60 -19.27
C LEU A 271 2.40 -6.37 -18.89
N THR A 272 1.30 -6.16 -19.63
CA THR A 272 0.08 -6.94 -19.43
C THR A 272 0.33 -8.42 -19.66
N ALA A 273 1.01 -8.81 -20.75
CA ALA A 273 1.33 -10.21 -21.02
C ALA A 273 2.19 -10.85 -19.91
N LEU A 274 3.19 -10.12 -19.40
CA LEU A 274 4.01 -10.59 -18.27
C LEU A 274 3.21 -10.71 -16.97
N ARG A 275 2.34 -9.74 -16.68
CA ARG A 275 1.45 -9.76 -15.52
C ARG A 275 0.48 -10.94 -15.56
N GLU A 276 -0.15 -11.19 -16.71
CA GLU A 276 -1.08 -12.32 -16.87
C GLU A 276 -0.37 -13.67 -16.75
N ARG A 277 0.86 -13.79 -17.28
CA ARG A 277 1.70 -14.98 -17.07
C ARG A 277 1.98 -15.22 -15.58
N LEU A 278 2.34 -14.17 -14.84
CA LEU A 278 2.57 -14.25 -13.41
C LEU A 278 1.29 -14.64 -12.66
N TRP A 279 0.16 -14.00 -12.98
CA TRP A 279 -1.12 -14.28 -12.36
C TRP A 279 -1.55 -15.73 -12.59
N ALA A 280 -1.56 -16.22 -13.83
CA ALA A 280 -1.97 -17.59 -14.14
C ALA A 280 -1.14 -18.64 -13.38
N GLY A 281 0.16 -18.39 -13.24
CA GLY A 281 1.04 -19.27 -12.46
C GLY A 281 0.75 -19.25 -10.96
N LEU A 282 0.42 -18.09 -10.40
CA LEU A 282 0.09 -17.96 -8.98
C LEU A 282 -1.31 -18.52 -8.68
N GLU A 283 -2.28 -18.28 -9.55
CA GLU A 283 -3.65 -18.78 -9.45
C GLU A 283 -3.69 -20.32 -9.38
N ALA A 284 -2.83 -20.99 -10.15
CA ALA A 284 -2.70 -22.44 -10.16
C ALA A 284 -2.25 -23.05 -8.81
N LEU A 285 -1.78 -22.25 -7.84
CA LEU A 285 -1.47 -22.73 -6.49
C LEU A 285 -2.72 -23.03 -5.65
N GLY A 286 -3.88 -22.48 -6.03
CA GLY A 286 -5.10 -22.53 -5.22
C GLY A 286 -5.00 -21.70 -3.93
N GLY A 287 -6.15 -21.30 -3.39
CA GLY A 287 -6.20 -20.44 -2.19
C GLY A 287 -5.48 -19.10 -2.40
N THR A 288 -5.51 -18.56 -3.62
CA THR A 288 -4.91 -17.28 -4.00
C THR A 288 -5.99 -16.31 -4.43
N HIS A 289 -5.90 -15.06 -3.98
CA HIS A 289 -6.91 -14.05 -4.20
C HIS A 289 -6.32 -12.85 -4.89
N LEU A 290 -6.80 -12.58 -6.11
CA LEU A 290 -6.46 -11.35 -6.79
C LEU A 290 -7.18 -10.16 -6.14
N ASN A 291 -6.41 -9.19 -5.65
CA ASN A 291 -6.97 -7.96 -5.08
C ASN A 291 -7.31 -6.98 -6.21
N GLY A 292 -8.57 -6.53 -6.23
CA GLY A 292 -9.13 -5.74 -7.33
C GLY A 292 -9.56 -6.56 -8.55
N ALA A 293 -9.92 -7.84 -8.35
CA ALA A 293 -10.41 -8.71 -9.42
C ALA A 293 -11.64 -8.13 -10.14
N GLY A 294 -11.71 -8.33 -11.45
CA GLY A 294 -12.82 -7.85 -12.29
C GLY A 294 -12.78 -6.36 -12.67
N ALA A 295 -11.87 -5.56 -12.10
CA ALA A 295 -11.72 -4.14 -12.44
C ALA A 295 -10.62 -3.90 -13.50
N PRO A 296 -10.77 -2.86 -14.35
CA PRO A 296 -9.69 -2.34 -15.17
C PRO A 296 -8.47 -1.97 -14.30
N ARG A 297 -7.27 -2.19 -14.82
CA ARG A 297 -6.04 -2.04 -14.01
C ARG A 297 -4.81 -1.70 -14.84
N LEU A 298 -3.80 -1.17 -14.15
CA LEU A 298 -2.48 -0.91 -14.70
C LEU A 298 -1.82 -2.17 -15.26
N PRO A 299 -1.16 -2.09 -16.44
CA PRO A 299 -0.51 -3.23 -17.09
C PRO A 299 0.46 -4.01 -16.20
N GLY A 300 1.25 -3.31 -15.38
CA GLY A 300 2.36 -3.91 -14.64
C GLY A 300 2.08 -4.26 -13.17
N ILE A 301 0.92 -3.90 -12.60
CA ILE A 301 0.65 -4.13 -11.16
C ILE A 301 -0.22 -5.39 -10.97
N LEU A 302 0.24 -6.26 -10.09
CA LEU A 302 -0.47 -7.45 -9.62
C LEU A 302 -0.39 -7.52 -8.09
N ASN A 303 -1.53 -7.66 -7.43
CA ASN A 303 -1.59 -7.79 -5.98
C ASN A 303 -2.38 -9.05 -5.61
N VAL A 304 -1.73 -9.97 -4.91
CA VAL A 304 -2.28 -11.31 -4.62
C VAL A 304 -2.15 -11.60 -3.13
N SER A 305 -3.25 -12.03 -2.52
CA SER A 305 -3.25 -12.60 -1.16
C SER A 305 -3.19 -14.13 -1.21
N PHE A 306 -2.49 -14.73 -0.26
CA PHE A 306 -2.28 -16.17 -0.18
C PHE A 306 -2.92 -16.73 1.10
N GLU A 307 -3.81 -17.70 0.97
CA GLU A 307 -4.39 -18.42 2.11
C GLU A 307 -3.38 -19.40 2.71
N GLY A 308 -3.51 -19.65 4.01
CA GLY A 308 -2.76 -20.68 4.74
C GLY A 308 -1.28 -20.35 4.96
N VAL A 309 -0.86 -19.11 4.70
CA VAL A 309 0.50 -18.63 4.96
C VAL A 309 0.50 -17.41 5.87
N GLU A 310 1.55 -17.28 6.67
CA GLU A 310 1.80 -16.10 7.51
C GLU A 310 2.66 -15.09 6.71
N GLY A 311 2.30 -13.81 6.77
CA GLY A 311 2.82 -12.77 5.88
C GLY A 311 4.30 -12.44 6.10
N GLU A 312 4.75 -12.30 7.34
CA GLU A 312 6.16 -12.00 7.65
C GLU A 312 7.08 -13.14 7.20
N SER A 313 6.65 -14.37 7.42
CA SER A 313 7.34 -15.58 6.97
C SER A 313 7.44 -15.64 5.44
N LEU A 314 6.36 -15.28 4.73
CA LEU A 314 6.34 -15.23 3.26
C LEU A 314 7.37 -14.24 2.72
N VAL A 315 7.47 -13.04 3.30
CA VAL A 315 8.48 -12.05 2.88
C VAL A 315 9.89 -12.52 3.20
N THR A 316 10.09 -13.04 4.40
CA THR A 316 11.40 -13.50 4.87
C THR A 316 11.93 -14.65 4.02
N GLY A 317 11.06 -15.52 3.50
CA GLY A 317 11.43 -16.59 2.59
C GLY A 317 11.77 -16.15 1.16
N LEU A 318 11.38 -14.94 0.76
CA LEU A 318 11.53 -14.42 -0.61
C LEU A 318 12.71 -13.44 -0.77
N THR A 319 13.84 -13.69 -0.11
CA THR A 319 15.03 -12.80 -0.13
C THR A 319 15.62 -12.55 -1.52
N GLY A 320 15.38 -13.45 -2.47
CA GLY A 320 15.78 -13.28 -3.87
C GLY A 320 14.93 -12.31 -4.67
N LEU A 321 13.80 -11.84 -4.13
CA LEU A 321 12.85 -10.93 -4.80
C LEU A 321 12.74 -9.62 -4.01
N ALA A 322 12.85 -8.49 -4.71
CA ALA A 322 12.43 -7.20 -4.18
C ALA A 322 10.97 -6.96 -4.56
N VAL A 323 10.05 -7.30 -3.64
CA VAL A 323 8.60 -7.11 -3.74
C VAL A 323 8.08 -6.35 -2.52
N SER A 324 6.91 -5.74 -2.65
CA SER A 324 6.25 -5.04 -1.55
C SER A 324 5.15 -5.91 -0.96
N THR A 325 5.10 -6.04 0.36
CA THR A 325 3.82 -6.29 1.04
C THR A 325 3.08 -4.97 1.14
N GLY A 326 1.75 -4.95 1.14
CA GLY A 326 0.99 -3.70 1.26
C GLY A 326 1.26 -2.90 2.57
N ALA A 327 2.10 -3.41 3.47
CA ALA A 327 2.64 -2.70 4.62
C ALA A 327 3.88 -1.83 4.30
N ALA A 328 4.59 -2.06 3.18
CA ALA A 328 5.92 -1.49 2.95
C ALA A 328 5.97 0.04 2.72
N CYS A 329 4.86 0.67 2.31
CA CYS A 329 4.78 2.14 2.29
C CYS A 329 4.47 2.73 3.68
N ASN A 330 4.11 1.91 4.67
CA ASN A 330 4.03 2.26 6.08
C ASN A 330 5.34 1.85 6.77
N SER A 331 6.46 2.52 6.49
CA SER A 331 7.77 2.21 7.10
C SER A 331 7.85 2.42 8.62
N VAL A 332 6.72 2.66 9.29
CA VAL A 332 6.61 3.07 10.70
C VAL A 332 5.60 2.23 11.50
N SER A 333 4.71 1.45 10.86
CA SER A 333 3.74 0.62 11.58
C SER A 333 3.56 -0.77 10.94
N PRO A 334 3.56 -1.87 11.72
CA PRO A 334 3.31 -3.24 11.25
C PRO A 334 1.83 -3.49 10.84
N ASP A 335 1.04 -2.44 10.69
CA ASP A 335 -0.37 -2.54 10.32
C ASP A 335 -0.55 -3.08 8.89
N PRO A 336 -1.53 -3.99 8.67
CA PRO A 336 -1.86 -4.45 7.32
C PRO A 336 -2.31 -3.29 6.42
N SER A 337 -2.17 -3.51 5.11
CA SER A 337 -2.58 -2.54 4.08
C SER A 337 -3.98 -1.99 4.37
N TYR A 338 -4.07 -0.67 4.50
CA TYR A 338 -5.35 0.01 4.64
C TYR A 338 -6.19 -0.07 3.36
N VAL A 339 -5.54 -0.22 2.19
CA VAL A 339 -6.22 -0.46 0.92
C VAL A 339 -6.89 -1.83 0.94
N LEU A 340 -6.19 -2.89 1.31
CA LEU A 340 -6.77 -4.24 1.35
C LEU A 340 -7.88 -4.37 2.40
N ARG A 341 -7.73 -3.72 3.56
CA ARG A 341 -8.81 -3.63 4.55
C ARG A 341 -10.03 -2.89 4.00
N ALA A 342 -9.84 -1.81 3.23
CA ALA A 342 -10.94 -1.08 2.60
C ALA A 342 -11.69 -1.91 1.54
N LEU A 343 -11.05 -2.89 0.91
CA LEU A 343 -11.69 -3.89 0.04
C LEU A 343 -12.47 -4.96 0.81
N GLY A 344 -12.42 -4.95 2.15
CA GLY A 344 -13.02 -5.96 3.01
C GLY A 344 -12.21 -7.25 3.14
N ARG A 345 -10.88 -7.20 2.92
CA ARG A 345 -9.99 -8.30 3.31
C ARG A 345 -9.81 -8.32 4.82
N ASP A 346 -9.84 -9.51 5.40
CA ASP A 346 -9.48 -9.68 6.79
C ASP A 346 -7.98 -9.40 7.02
N THR A 347 -7.60 -9.22 8.27
CA THR A 347 -6.23 -8.90 8.70
C THR A 347 -5.23 -9.95 8.20
N GLN A 348 -5.58 -11.24 8.28
CA GLN A 348 -4.67 -12.33 7.94
C GLN A 348 -4.38 -12.32 6.44
N LEU A 349 -5.42 -12.27 5.61
CA LEU A 349 -5.28 -12.23 4.15
C LEU A 349 -4.55 -10.96 3.70
N ALA A 350 -4.82 -9.82 4.33
CA ALA A 350 -4.14 -8.56 4.05
C ALA A 350 -2.64 -8.61 4.41
N GLN A 351 -2.26 -9.34 5.46
CA GLN A 351 -0.86 -9.57 5.84
C GLN A 351 -0.16 -10.55 4.91
N SER A 352 -0.87 -11.60 4.45
CA SER A 352 -0.35 -12.58 3.50
C SER A 352 -0.47 -12.13 2.03
N SER A 353 -0.30 -10.84 1.77
CA SER A 353 -0.44 -10.24 0.44
C SER A 353 0.89 -9.74 -0.12
N LEU A 354 1.15 -10.05 -1.39
CA LEU A 354 2.29 -9.54 -2.15
C LEU A 354 1.82 -8.66 -3.30
N ARG A 355 2.43 -7.48 -3.43
CA ARG A 355 2.36 -6.63 -4.62
C ARG A 355 3.60 -6.87 -5.47
N PHE A 356 3.35 -7.36 -6.67
CA PHE A 356 4.32 -7.40 -7.76
C PHE A 356 4.03 -6.22 -8.68
N SER A 357 5.07 -5.47 -9.02
CA SER A 357 4.99 -4.38 -9.97
C SER A 357 6.13 -4.51 -10.97
N LEU A 358 5.77 -4.80 -12.22
CA LEU A 358 6.67 -4.97 -13.35
C LEU A 358 6.95 -3.63 -14.04
N GLY A 359 8.06 -3.54 -14.75
CA GLY A 359 8.44 -2.34 -15.49
C GLY A 359 9.24 -2.62 -16.76
N ARG A 360 9.81 -1.56 -17.32
CA ARG A 360 10.46 -1.50 -18.64
C ARG A 360 11.52 -2.57 -18.83
N PHE A 361 12.26 -2.87 -17.77
CA PHE A 361 13.36 -3.82 -17.79
C PHE A 361 12.98 -5.23 -17.34
N SER A 362 11.74 -5.47 -16.90
CA SER A 362 11.26 -6.81 -16.56
C SER A 362 11.16 -7.68 -17.82
N VAL A 363 11.64 -8.92 -17.77
CA VAL A 363 11.56 -9.89 -18.87
C VAL A 363 10.80 -11.16 -18.47
N ALA A 364 10.47 -12.04 -19.44
CA ALA A 364 9.75 -13.28 -19.15
C ALA A 364 10.51 -14.20 -18.17
N ALA A 365 11.84 -14.25 -18.27
CA ALA A 365 12.68 -15.01 -17.33
C ALA A 365 12.55 -14.52 -15.88
N ASP A 366 12.37 -13.21 -15.67
CA ASP A 366 12.15 -12.64 -14.35
C ASP A 366 10.83 -13.15 -13.75
N VAL A 367 9.77 -13.18 -14.56
CA VAL A 367 8.46 -13.72 -14.16
C VAL A 367 8.56 -15.19 -13.78
N ASP A 368 9.30 -15.99 -14.56
CA ASP A 368 9.46 -17.42 -14.30
C ASP A 368 10.26 -17.70 -13.01
N LEU A 369 11.30 -16.91 -12.76
CA LEU A 369 12.09 -16.97 -11.51
C LEU A 369 11.23 -16.57 -10.30
N ALA A 370 10.49 -15.46 -10.42
CA ALA A 370 9.61 -14.98 -9.36
C ALA A 370 8.51 -16.01 -9.05
N LEU A 371 7.88 -16.56 -10.09
CA LEU A 371 6.85 -17.57 -9.94
C LEU A 371 7.39 -18.81 -9.23
N SER A 372 8.54 -19.32 -9.66
CA SER A 372 9.17 -20.50 -9.06
C SER A 372 9.47 -20.29 -7.58
N ALA A 373 10.03 -19.12 -7.22
CA ALA A 373 10.34 -18.77 -5.83
C ALA A 373 9.08 -18.65 -4.96
N VAL A 374 8.05 -17.93 -5.44
CA VAL A 374 6.80 -17.75 -4.70
C VAL A 374 6.06 -19.08 -4.53
N GLN A 375 5.97 -19.89 -5.58
CA GLN A 375 5.33 -21.21 -5.50
C GLN A 375 6.04 -22.13 -4.50
N ALA A 376 7.37 -22.16 -4.52
CA ALA A 376 8.15 -22.97 -3.58
C ALA A 376 7.91 -22.52 -2.13
N GLU A 377 7.97 -21.21 -1.89
CA GLU A 377 7.83 -20.66 -0.54
C GLU A 377 6.41 -20.82 0.02
N VAL A 378 5.38 -20.54 -0.79
CA VAL A 378 3.99 -20.73 -0.38
C VAL A 378 3.71 -22.20 -0.06
N ARG A 379 4.20 -23.15 -0.86
CA ARG A 379 4.06 -24.59 -0.58
C ARG A 379 4.77 -24.98 0.72
N ARG A 380 5.99 -24.48 0.93
CA ARG A 380 6.77 -24.73 2.16
C ARG A 380 6.04 -24.23 3.40
N LEU A 381 5.55 -22.99 3.37
CA LEU A 381 4.82 -22.40 4.49
C LEU A 381 3.48 -23.09 4.75
N ARG A 382 2.74 -23.46 3.70
CA ARG A 382 1.51 -24.24 3.85
C ARG A 382 1.77 -25.61 4.48
N ALA A 383 2.87 -26.29 4.13
CA ALA A 383 3.23 -27.57 4.71
C ALA A 383 3.63 -27.49 6.20
N LEU A 384 4.17 -26.35 6.64
CA LEU A 384 4.49 -26.07 8.05
C LEU A 384 3.28 -25.57 8.84
N SER A 385 2.26 -25.08 8.15
CA SER A 385 1.04 -24.57 8.77
C SER A 385 0.26 -25.73 9.40
N PRO A 386 -0.22 -25.62 10.66
CA PRO A 386 -0.95 -26.68 11.36
C PRO A 386 -2.18 -27.22 10.61
N ALA A 387 -2.67 -26.50 9.60
CA ALA A 387 -3.77 -26.92 8.73
C ALA A 387 -3.40 -28.06 7.75
N ALA A 388 -2.13 -28.21 7.34
CA ALA A 388 -1.72 -29.27 6.40
C ALA A 388 -1.61 -30.67 7.02
N GLY A 389 -1.54 -30.75 8.36
CA GLY A 389 -1.71 -32.01 9.10
C GLY A 389 -3.17 -32.47 9.21
N ALA A 390 -4.12 -31.62 8.79
CA ALA A 390 -5.53 -31.94 8.72
C ALA A 390 -5.93 -32.11 7.25
N SER A 391 -5.48 -33.19 6.60
CA SER A 391 -6.09 -33.61 5.35
C SER A 391 -7.60 -33.71 5.53
N ALA A 392 -8.34 -33.07 4.63
CA ALA A 392 -9.77 -33.25 4.44
C ALA A 392 -10.12 -34.74 4.58
N GLY A 393 -10.94 -35.07 5.58
CA GLY A 393 -11.40 -36.43 5.77
C GLY A 393 -11.62 -36.93 7.20
N GLN A 394 -11.85 -36.09 8.20
CA GLN A 394 -12.80 -36.42 9.27
C GLN A 394 -13.50 -35.13 9.70
N GLY A 395 -14.79 -34.99 9.37
CA GLY A 395 -15.64 -34.13 10.19
C GLY A 395 -15.55 -34.67 11.61
N PHE A 396 -14.99 -33.88 12.53
CA PHE A 396 -14.99 -34.24 13.94
C PHE A 396 -16.41 -34.05 14.47
N GLY A 397 -17.24 -35.05 14.21
CA GLY A 397 -18.43 -35.33 15.00
C GLY A 397 -18.04 -35.58 16.46
N PRO A 398 -19.03 -35.60 17.37
CA PRO A 398 -18.77 -35.80 18.79
C PRO A 398 -17.94 -37.07 18.96
N ALA A 399 -16.86 -36.96 19.75
CA ALA A 399 -15.92 -38.05 19.98
C ALA A 399 -16.69 -39.34 20.29
N ARG A 400 -16.49 -40.36 19.45
CA ARG A 400 -16.91 -41.73 19.78
C ARG A 400 -16.30 -42.08 21.12
N GLY A 401 -17.16 -42.49 22.05
CA GLY A 401 -16.78 -42.84 23.41
C GLY A 401 -15.60 -43.80 23.44
N SER A 402 -14.50 -43.34 24.03
CA SER A 402 -13.64 -44.21 24.82
C SER A 402 -14.03 -44.01 26.28
N ALA A 403 -14.42 -45.09 26.93
CA ALA A 403 -14.64 -45.15 28.36
C ALA A 403 -13.36 -44.76 29.12
N SER A 404 -13.28 -43.50 29.55
CA SER A 404 -12.48 -43.06 30.69
C SER A 404 -13.13 -41.80 31.23
N GLY A 405 -13.68 -41.86 32.45
CA GLY A 405 -14.49 -40.80 33.06
C GLY A 405 -13.72 -39.51 33.33
N GLY A 406 -13.55 -38.66 32.32
CA GLY A 406 -12.91 -37.36 32.44
C GLY A 406 -13.75 -36.22 31.86
N ALA A 407 -13.59 -35.02 32.43
CA ALA A 407 -14.20 -33.79 31.96
C ALA A 407 -13.19 -32.96 31.16
N THR A 408 -13.66 -32.24 30.14
CA THR A 408 -12.83 -31.25 29.43
C THR A 408 -13.06 -29.87 30.03
N VAL A 409 -12.00 -29.26 30.55
CA VAL A 409 -11.99 -27.92 31.12
C VAL A 409 -11.27 -26.99 30.15
N SER A 410 -11.89 -25.86 29.80
CA SER A 410 -11.30 -24.90 28.86
C SER A 410 -11.32 -23.49 29.40
N GLY A 411 -10.21 -22.77 29.26
CA GLY A 411 -10.04 -21.39 29.73
C GLY A 411 -9.26 -20.58 28.72
N GLU A 412 -9.61 -19.31 28.59
CA GLU A 412 -9.00 -18.39 27.62
C GLU A 412 -8.79 -17.00 28.20
N ALA A 413 -7.83 -16.27 27.63
CA ALA A 413 -7.56 -14.87 27.93
C ALA A 413 -7.00 -14.15 26.69
N GLY A 414 -7.24 -12.83 26.60
CA GLY A 414 -6.97 -12.01 25.42
C GLY A 414 -8.18 -11.87 24.47
N GLY A 415 -8.00 -11.26 23.29
CA GLY A 415 -9.08 -11.15 22.30
C GLY A 415 -8.88 -10.08 21.21
N PRO A 416 -9.90 -9.83 20.37
CA PRO A 416 -9.86 -8.84 19.30
C PRO A 416 -9.44 -7.45 19.82
N GLY A 417 -8.38 -6.89 19.25
CA GLY A 417 -7.80 -5.61 19.69
C GLY A 417 -6.68 -5.72 20.73
N GLN A 418 -6.32 -6.93 21.18
CA GLN A 418 -5.16 -7.16 22.06
C GLN A 418 -4.00 -7.83 21.32
N GLU A 419 -2.78 -7.63 21.81
CA GLU A 419 -1.55 -8.14 21.17
C GLU A 419 -1.40 -9.67 21.25
N SER A 420 -2.15 -10.36 22.11
CA SER A 420 -2.07 -11.81 22.30
C SER A 420 -3.39 -12.39 22.83
N TRP A 421 -3.66 -13.63 22.48
CA TRP A 421 -4.79 -14.44 22.92
C TRP A 421 -4.33 -15.89 23.10
N VAL A 422 -4.76 -16.54 24.18
CA VAL A 422 -4.41 -17.94 24.49
C VAL A 422 -5.64 -18.64 25.04
N ARG A 423 -5.89 -19.87 24.57
CA ARG A 423 -6.91 -20.77 25.07
C ARG A 423 -6.30 -22.14 25.35
N PHE A 424 -6.51 -22.66 26.55
CA PHE A 424 -6.16 -24.03 26.91
C PHE A 424 -7.39 -24.93 26.93
N HIS A 425 -7.18 -26.19 26.56
CA HIS A 425 -8.12 -27.29 26.68
C HIS A 425 -7.46 -28.42 27.47
N LEU A 426 -7.95 -28.67 28.68
CA LEU A 426 -7.44 -29.68 29.60
C LEU A 426 -8.44 -30.83 29.70
N HIS A 427 -7.99 -32.06 29.43
CA HIS A 427 -8.76 -33.25 29.74
C HIS A 427 -8.38 -33.73 31.15
N VAL A 428 -9.34 -33.75 32.05
CA VAL A 428 -9.14 -34.02 33.48
C VAL A 428 -9.88 -35.28 33.88
N ALA A 429 -9.24 -36.18 34.63
CA ALA A 429 -9.90 -37.29 35.31
C ALA A 429 -9.26 -37.51 36.69
N ASP A 430 -10.07 -37.82 37.70
CA ASP A 430 -9.63 -38.02 39.10
C ASP A 430 -8.84 -36.84 39.68
N ASP A 431 -9.28 -35.61 39.40
CA ASP A 431 -8.62 -34.35 39.78
C ASP A 431 -7.20 -34.17 39.21
N ILE A 432 -6.87 -34.88 38.12
CA ILE A 432 -5.55 -34.85 37.47
C ILE A 432 -5.69 -34.53 35.98
N VAL A 433 -4.85 -33.64 35.44
CA VAL A 433 -4.73 -33.40 33.99
C VAL A 433 -4.18 -34.65 33.31
N LYS A 434 -4.96 -35.28 32.43
CA LYS A 434 -4.53 -36.40 31.59
C LYS A 434 -3.96 -35.93 30.25
N ASP A 435 -4.54 -34.89 29.66
CA ASP A 435 -4.02 -34.25 28.45
C ASP A 435 -4.24 -32.74 28.49
N ALA A 436 -3.36 -31.99 27.82
CA ALA A 436 -3.42 -30.54 27.72
C ALA A 436 -3.09 -30.12 26.29
N ARG A 437 -3.94 -29.26 25.73
CA ARG A 437 -3.78 -28.68 24.39
C ARG A 437 -4.01 -27.19 24.48
N PHE A 438 -3.50 -26.44 23.51
CA PHE A 438 -3.69 -25.00 23.46
C PHE A 438 -3.95 -24.50 22.04
N GLN A 439 -4.58 -23.33 21.96
CA GLN A 439 -4.64 -22.48 20.78
C GLN A 439 -4.12 -21.12 21.23
N ALA A 440 -3.26 -20.49 20.44
CA ALA A 440 -2.73 -19.18 20.77
C ALA A 440 -2.52 -18.34 19.52
N PHE A 441 -2.61 -17.03 19.72
CA PHE A 441 -2.24 -15.97 18.80
C PHE A 441 -1.42 -14.96 19.60
N GLY A 442 -0.24 -14.57 19.12
CA GLY A 442 0.63 -13.67 19.88
C GLY A 442 2.08 -13.79 19.47
N CYS A 443 3.00 -13.20 20.25
CA CYS A 443 4.41 -13.26 19.91
C CYS A 443 4.99 -14.68 20.07
N PRO A 444 6.11 -15.01 19.39
CA PRO A 444 6.73 -16.35 19.45
C PRO A 444 6.99 -16.85 20.87
N HIS A 445 7.39 -15.97 21.79
CA HIS A 445 7.64 -16.30 23.19
C HIS A 445 6.36 -16.73 23.93
N THR A 446 5.22 -16.10 23.67
CA THR A 446 3.93 -16.48 24.27
C THR A 446 3.49 -17.85 23.78
N MET A 447 3.66 -18.14 22.49
CA MET A 447 3.33 -19.45 21.91
C MET A 447 4.28 -20.55 22.41
N ASP A 448 5.58 -20.27 22.50
CA ASP A 448 6.59 -21.21 23.01
C ASP A 448 6.34 -21.56 24.49
N VAL A 449 6.04 -20.57 25.32
CA VAL A 449 5.70 -20.79 26.73
C VAL A 449 4.38 -21.58 26.87
N ALA A 450 3.35 -21.27 26.08
CA ALA A 450 2.08 -22.01 26.10
C ALA A 450 2.26 -23.48 25.65
N ALA A 451 3.07 -23.73 24.63
CA ALA A 451 3.41 -25.07 24.16
C ALA A 451 4.19 -25.87 25.21
N TRP A 452 5.21 -25.26 25.82
CA TRP A 452 5.97 -25.88 26.90
C TRP A 452 5.08 -26.21 28.11
N LEU A 453 4.20 -25.29 28.51
CA LEU A 453 3.26 -25.50 29.60
C LEU A 453 2.31 -26.68 29.36
N CYS A 454 1.89 -26.97 28.12
CA CYS A 454 1.10 -28.19 27.86
C CYS A 454 1.84 -29.48 28.25
N GLY A 455 3.17 -29.51 28.19
CA GLY A 455 3.98 -30.60 28.71
C GLY A 455 3.95 -30.65 30.24
N GLU A 456 4.16 -29.51 30.89
CA GLU A 456 4.22 -29.38 32.35
C GLU A 456 2.88 -29.58 33.06
N LEU A 457 1.76 -29.35 32.36
CA LEU A 457 0.42 -29.46 32.92
C LEU A 457 -0.02 -30.91 33.10
N ARG A 458 0.49 -31.85 32.30
CA ARG A 458 0.12 -33.28 32.38
C ARG A 458 0.56 -33.86 33.73
N GLY A 459 -0.36 -34.57 34.38
CA GLY A 459 -0.13 -35.18 35.70
C GLY A 459 -0.31 -34.22 36.88
N ARG A 460 -0.56 -32.93 36.66
CA ARG A 460 -0.83 -31.97 37.75
C ARG A 460 -2.25 -32.08 38.26
N ARG A 461 -2.40 -31.79 39.56
CA ARG A 461 -3.70 -31.69 40.25
C ARG A 461 -4.21 -30.25 40.24
N ARG A 462 -5.52 -30.06 40.42
CA ARG A 462 -6.16 -28.72 40.44
C ARG A 462 -5.46 -27.74 41.37
N ALA A 463 -5.12 -28.16 42.59
CA ALA A 463 -4.45 -27.32 43.60
C ALA A 463 -3.04 -26.84 43.19
N ALA A 464 -2.41 -27.48 42.20
CA ALA A 464 -1.06 -27.18 41.74
C ALA A 464 -0.98 -27.05 40.21
N LEU A 465 -2.08 -26.64 39.56
CA LEU A 465 -2.20 -26.62 38.11
C LEU A 465 -1.16 -25.69 37.46
N ILE A 466 -1.01 -24.48 37.99
CA ILE A 466 -0.14 -23.46 37.40
C ILE A 466 1.29 -23.65 37.93
N PRO A 467 2.26 -24.05 37.07
CA PRO A 467 3.61 -24.36 37.52
C PRO A 467 4.47 -23.10 37.68
N GLY A 468 4.48 -22.44 38.84
CA GLY A 468 5.30 -21.24 39.04
C GLY A 468 4.62 -19.97 38.55
N THR A 469 5.42 -18.99 38.09
CA THR A 469 4.95 -17.65 37.67
C THR A 469 5.47 -17.26 36.28
N PRO A 470 4.88 -16.26 35.61
CA PRO A 470 5.40 -15.73 34.35
C PRO A 470 6.90 -15.39 34.37
N ALA A 471 7.42 -14.87 35.49
CA ALA A 471 8.85 -14.57 35.65
C ALA A 471 9.71 -15.85 35.64
N THR A 472 9.22 -16.92 36.28
CA THR A 472 9.92 -18.21 36.25
C THR A 472 9.88 -18.84 34.86
N TRP A 473 8.76 -18.75 34.14
CA TRP A 473 8.64 -19.26 32.77
C TRP A 473 9.56 -18.51 31.82
N ALA A 474 9.64 -17.19 31.96
CA ALA A 474 10.55 -16.36 31.19
C ALA A 474 12.01 -16.77 31.39
N ALA A 475 12.42 -16.99 32.64
CA ALA A 475 13.77 -17.48 32.96
C ALA A 475 14.04 -18.88 32.36
N THR A 476 13.06 -19.78 32.41
CA THR A 476 13.19 -21.15 31.87
C THR A 476 13.21 -21.20 30.34
N ARG A 477 12.46 -20.32 29.67
CA ARG A 477 12.31 -20.30 28.20
C ARG A 477 13.14 -19.21 27.51
N GLY A 478 13.97 -18.49 28.25
CA GLY A 478 14.84 -17.43 27.70
C GLY A 478 14.06 -16.24 27.12
N VAL A 479 12.91 -15.90 27.72
CA VAL A 479 12.07 -14.78 27.26
C VAL A 479 12.68 -13.45 27.75
N PRO A 480 12.92 -12.46 26.85
CA PRO A 480 13.45 -11.16 27.23
C PRO A 480 12.54 -10.41 28.23
N VAL A 481 13.13 -9.59 29.10
CA VAL A 481 12.41 -8.93 30.22
C VAL A 481 11.32 -7.98 29.72
N GLU A 482 11.53 -7.35 28.57
CA GLU A 482 10.60 -6.46 27.88
C GLU A 482 9.37 -7.18 27.31
N LYS A 483 9.39 -8.52 27.25
CA LYS A 483 8.26 -9.35 26.80
C LYS A 483 7.53 -10.06 27.95
N LEU A 484 7.96 -9.86 29.20
CA LEU A 484 7.40 -10.53 30.37
C LEU A 484 5.88 -10.28 30.54
N ALA A 485 5.43 -9.05 30.28
CA ALA A 485 4.00 -8.68 30.37
C ALA A 485 3.10 -9.53 29.45
N ARG A 486 3.65 -10.06 28.35
CA ARG A 486 2.92 -10.89 27.38
C ARG A 486 2.71 -12.34 27.86
N LEU A 487 3.32 -12.75 28.97
CA LEU A 487 3.11 -14.06 29.58
C LEU A 487 1.95 -14.04 30.59
N LEU A 488 1.48 -12.85 30.99
CA LEU A 488 0.31 -12.72 31.87
C LEU A 488 -0.96 -13.31 31.22
N VAL A 489 -1.12 -13.14 29.91
CA VAL A 489 -2.26 -13.74 29.17
C VAL A 489 -2.25 -15.28 29.23
N VAL A 490 -1.07 -15.90 29.32
CA VAL A 490 -0.93 -17.36 29.44
C VAL A 490 -1.36 -17.80 30.83
N GLU A 491 -0.94 -17.06 31.85
CA GLU A 491 -1.35 -17.29 33.24
C GLU A 491 -2.86 -17.11 33.41
N ASP A 492 -3.43 -16.04 32.86
CA ASP A 492 -4.85 -15.74 32.93
C ASP A 492 -5.70 -16.82 32.26
N ALA A 493 -5.26 -17.36 31.11
CA ALA A 493 -5.93 -18.48 30.45
C ALA A 493 -5.93 -19.77 31.31
N LEU A 494 -4.85 -20.03 32.05
CA LEU A 494 -4.80 -21.15 33.01
C LEU A 494 -5.65 -20.89 34.27
N ARG A 495 -5.71 -19.65 34.76
CA ARG A 495 -6.63 -19.25 35.85
C ARG A 495 -8.08 -19.40 35.41
N ALA A 496 -8.40 -19.09 34.15
CA ALA A 496 -9.71 -19.35 33.57
C ALA A 496 -10.03 -20.85 33.45
N CYS A 497 -9.02 -21.72 33.27
CA CYS A 497 -9.21 -23.16 33.39
C CYS A 497 -9.55 -23.53 34.83
N LEU A 498 -8.82 -23.02 35.83
CA LEU A 498 -9.08 -23.30 37.25
C LEU A 498 -10.49 -22.90 37.71
N SER A 499 -11.01 -21.77 37.23
CA SER A 499 -12.36 -21.30 37.59
C SER A 499 -13.46 -22.16 36.98
N ARG A 500 -13.16 -22.87 35.89
CA ARG A 500 -14.09 -23.76 35.17
C ARG A 500 -13.83 -25.25 35.44
N TRP A 501 -12.84 -25.56 36.27
CA TRP A 501 -12.54 -26.91 36.73
C TRP A 501 -13.48 -27.23 37.89
N PRO A 502 -14.41 -28.19 37.76
CA PRO A 502 -15.42 -28.49 38.79
C PRO A 502 -14.78 -29.00 40.08
#